data_AF-D4XJT5-F1
#
_entry.id   AF-D4XJT5-F1
#
_cell.length_a   1.000
_cell.length_b   1.000
_cell.length_c   1.000
_cell.angle_alpha   90.00
_cell.angle_beta   90.00
_cell.angle_gamma   90.00
#
_symmetry.space_group_name_H-M   'P 1'
#
loop_
_entity.id
_entity.type
_entity.pdbx_description
1 polymer ?
#
loop_
_entity_poly.entity_id
_entity_poly.type
_entity_poly.pdbx_seq_one_letter_code
_entity_poly.pdbx_strand_id
1 'polypeptide(L)'
;ITETFTVTVDDGNGGVVSKDVTVTINGTDDGAVITPATPGSDKGEVVEDGKLSVGGKLDVTDPDAGQAVFQAQTSTAGQHGTFSVDANGNWTYNLTNSDPAVQGLGAGKTLTETFTVATADGTTGQVVVTIVGTNDVPVLTGKADGAVTEDGSLVATGKLDVADIDTTDTHTWT
;
A
#
# COMPACT_ATOMS: atom_id res chain seq x y z
N ILE A 1 31.56 -20.01 3.57
CA ILE A 1 31.56 -21.49 3.73
C ILE A 1 33.01 -21.98 3.73
N THR A 2 33.36 -22.98 4.53
CA THR A 2 34.71 -23.58 4.52
C THR A 2 34.65 -25.02 4.04
N GLU A 3 35.56 -25.39 3.15
CA GLU A 3 35.71 -26.77 2.67
C GLU A 3 37.12 -27.26 3.00
N THR A 4 37.22 -28.47 3.56
CA THR A 4 38.50 -29.03 4.02
C THR A 4 38.85 -30.24 3.17
N PHE A 5 40.04 -30.20 2.56
CA PHE A 5 40.61 -31.29 1.80
C PHE A 5 41.81 -31.87 2.54
N THR A 6 41.81 -33.18 2.78
CA THR A 6 43.00 -33.84 3.33
C THR A 6 43.92 -34.26 2.21
N VAL A 7 45.16 -33.75 2.22
CA VAL A 7 46.21 -34.15 1.28
C VAL A 7 47.12 -35.16 1.97
N THR A 8 47.25 -36.34 1.39
CA THR A 8 48.12 -37.41 1.88
C THR A 8 49.32 -37.59 0.96
N VAL A 9 50.52 -37.64 1.54
CA VAL A 9 51.78 -37.95 0.86
C VAL A 9 52.32 -39.25 1.42
N ASP A 10 52.64 -40.20 0.54
CA ASP A 10 53.25 -41.49 0.84
C ASP A 10 54.64 -41.54 0.19
N ASP A 11 55.65 -41.98 0.92
CA ASP A 11 57.02 -42.12 0.42
C ASP A 11 57.28 -43.45 -0.32
N GLY A 12 56.29 -44.34 -0.38
CA GLY A 12 56.38 -45.66 -1.03
C GLY A 12 57.13 -46.72 -0.21
N ASN A 13 57.67 -46.35 0.96
CA ASN A 13 58.41 -47.20 1.88
C ASN A 13 57.70 -47.36 3.24
N GLY A 14 56.41 -47.00 3.31
CA GLY A 14 55.56 -47.15 4.48
C GLY A 14 55.42 -45.90 5.34
N GLY A 15 56.07 -44.80 4.98
CA GLY A 15 55.88 -43.49 5.60
C GLY A 15 54.74 -42.73 4.94
N VAL A 16 53.68 -42.42 5.69
CA VAL A 16 52.55 -41.61 5.22
C VAL A 16 52.36 -40.40 6.12
N VAL A 17 52.22 -39.22 5.50
CA VAL A 17 51.87 -37.97 6.18
C VAL A 17 50.61 -37.38 5.55
N SER A 18 49.70 -36.86 6.36
CA SER A 18 48.52 -36.15 5.88
C SER A 18 48.48 -34.74 6.43
N LYS A 19 47.93 -33.80 5.65
CA LYS A 19 47.71 -32.42 6.05
C LYS A 19 46.38 -31.93 5.51
N ASP A 20 45.59 -31.29 6.36
CA ASP A 20 44.37 -30.63 5.93
C ASP A 20 44.67 -29.27 5.28
N VAL A 21 44.04 -29.04 4.15
CA VAL A 21 43.96 -27.77 3.43
C VAL A 21 42.55 -27.25 3.58
N THR A 22 42.38 -26.16 4.33
CA THR A 22 41.09 -25.49 4.47
C THR A 22 40.99 -24.38 3.43
N VAL A 23 39.96 -24.45 2.60
CA VAL A 23 39.58 -23.39 1.65
C VAL A 23 38.42 -22.62 2.25
N THR A 24 38.56 -21.30 2.36
CA THR A 24 37.46 -20.41 2.76
C THR A 24 36.85 -19.80 1.50
N ILE A 25 35.59 -20.10 1.25
CA ILE A 25 34.78 -19.43 0.22
C ILE A 25 34.07 -18.26 0.88
N ASN A 26 34.44 -17.05 0.46
CA ASN A 26 33.74 -15.82 0.80
C ASN A 26 32.70 -15.56 -0.29
N GLY A 27 31.42 -15.63 0.06
CA GLY A 27 30.35 -15.12 -0.80
C GLY A 27 30.42 -13.60 -0.91
N THR A 28 29.91 -13.05 -2.01
CA THR A 28 29.57 -11.64 -2.13
C THR A 28 28.12 -11.43 -1.73
N ASP A 29 27.78 -10.23 -1.28
CA ASP A 29 26.41 -9.81 -1.00
C ASP A 29 25.58 -9.85 -2.30
N ASP A 30 24.61 -10.75 -2.37
CA ASP A 30 23.67 -10.89 -3.47
C ASP A 30 22.40 -10.07 -3.13
N GLY A 31 21.81 -9.41 -4.13
CA GLY A 31 20.61 -8.60 -3.90
C GLY A 31 19.35 -9.45 -3.74
N ALA A 32 18.47 -9.06 -2.82
CA ALA A 32 17.17 -9.69 -2.66
C ALA A 32 16.27 -9.52 -3.91
N VAL A 33 15.30 -10.42 -4.07
CA VAL A 33 14.25 -10.32 -5.09
C VAL A 33 12.90 -10.29 -4.38
N ILE A 34 12.12 -9.24 -4.62
CA ILE A 34 10.78 -9.05 -4.07
C ILE A 34 9.74 -9.36 -5.15
N THR A 35 8.75 -10.19 -4.83
CA THR A 35 7.65 -10.55 -5.75
C THR A 35 6.30 -10.52 -5.03
N PRO A 36 5.17 -10.31 -5.75
CA PRO A 36 3.86 -10.58 -5.20
C PRO A 36 3.71 -12.09 -4.90
N ALA A 37 3.26 -12.45 -3.69
CA ALA A 37 3.02 -13.85 -3.32
C ALA A 37 1.95 -14.52 -4.21
N THR A 38 1.00 -13.74 -4.70
CA THR A 38 0.07 -14.12 -5.78
C THR A 38 -0.06 -12.95 -6.75
N PRO A 39 -0.38 -13.17 -8.03
CA PRO A 39 -0.52 -12.07 -8.99
C PRO A 39 -1.45 -10.95 -8.47
N GLY A 40 -0.92 -9.74 -8.32
CA GLY A 40 -1.66 -8.56 -7.83
C GLY A 40 -1.68 -8.37 -6.32
N SER A 41 -1.02 -9.22 -5.52
CA SER A 41 -0.95 -9.03 -4.05
C SER A 41 -0.01 -7.90 -3.61
N ASP A 42 0.62 -7.21 -4.55
CA ASP A 42 1.30 -5.92 -4.42
C ASP A 42 0.37 -4.73 -4.66
N LYS A 43 -0.92 -4.98 -4.88
CA LYS A 43 -1.94 -3.96 -5.16
C LYS A 43 -3.11 -4.10 -4.18
N GLY A 44 -3.70 -2.96 -3.83
CA GLY A 44 -4.88 -2.87 -2.99
C GLY A 44 -5.92 -1.94 -3.57
N GLU A 45 -7.19 -2.23 -3.29
CA GLU A 45 -8.30 -1.32 -3.56
C GLU A 45 -9.12 -1.16 -2.28
N VAL A 46 -9.37 0.10 -1.95
CA VAL A 46 -10.30 0.56 -0.92
C VAL A 46 -11.35 1.45 -1.56
N VAL A 47 -12.52 1.48 -0.96
CA VAL A 47 -13.65 2.30 -1.43
C VAL A 47 -14.04 3.19 -0.29
N GLU A 48 -14.07 4.48 -0.57
CA GLU A 48 -14.67 5.49 0.29
C GLU A 48 -16.06 5.04 0.77
N ASP A 49 -16.38 5.33 2.03
CA ASP A 49 -17.66 4.97 2.67
C ASP A 49 -18.03 3.48 2.64
N GLY A 50 -17.07 2.64 2.24
CA GLY A 50 -17.26 1.22 2.03
C GLY A 50 -16.12 0.42 2.63
N LYS A 51 -15.30 -0.15 1.76
CA LYS A 51 -14.17 -1.00 2.17
C LYS A 51 -12.97 -0.11 2.50
N LEU A 52 -12.79 0.21 3.78
CA LEU A 52 -11.75 1.13 4.25
C LEU A 52 -10.38 0.49 4.54
N SER A 53 -10.26 -0.82 4.40
CA SER A 53 -9.01 -1.54 4.67
C SER A 53 -8.75 -2.62 3.63
N VAL A 54 -7.49 -2.77 3.25
CA VAL A 54 -7.02 -3.79 2.30
C VAL A 54 -5.64 -4.25 2.69
N GLY A 55 -5.29 -5.48 2.32
CA GLY A 55 -3.97 -6.04 2.57
C GLY A 55 -3.59 -7.03 1.48
N GLY A 56 -2.35 -7.46 1.55
CA GLY A 56 -1.76 -8.43 0.64
C GLY A 56 -0.48 -9.00 1.20
N LYS A 57 0.22 -9.76 0.37
CA LYS A 57 1.46 -10.42 0.75
C LYS A 57 2.51 -10.26 -0.35
N LEU A 58 3.71 -9.88 0.06
CA LEU A 58 4.92 -9.96 -0.76
C LEU A 58 5.77 -11.15 -0.30
N ASP A 59 6.48 -11.74 -1.24
CA ASP A 59 7.54 -12.72 -1.00
C ASP A 59 8.89 -12.07 -1.27
N VAL A 60 9.90 -12.55 -0.55
CA VAL A 60 11.29 -12.16 -0.74
C VAL A 60 12.15 -13.41 -0.82
N THR A 61 13.07 -13.44 -1.78
CA THR A 61 14.12 -14.46 -1.86
C THR A 61 15.48 -13.79 -1.91
N ASP A 62 16.41 -14.31 -1.13
CA ASP A 62 17.79 -13.82 -1.06
C ASP A 62 18.72 -15.02 -0.85
N PRO A 63 19.78 -15.19 -1.67
CA PRO A 63 20.77 -16.25 -1.48
C PRO A 63 21.54 -16.16 -0.16
N ASP A 64 21.67 -14.96 0.42
CA ASP A 64 22.39 -14.73 1.65
C ASP A 64 21.56 -15.07 2.89
N ALA A 65 22.19 -15.83 3.79
CA ALA A 65 21.52 -16.37 4.97
C ALA A 65 20.99 -15.26 5.88
N GLY A 66 19.67 -15.21 6.04
CA GLY A 66 18.99 -14.26 6.91
C GLY A 66 18.66 -12.91 6.25
N GLN A 67 18.96 -12.72 4.97
CA GLN A 67 18.66 -11.49 4.24
C GLN A 67 17.28 -11.50 3.55
N ALA A 68 16.67 -12.68 3.40
CA ALA A 68 15.32 -12.89 2.85
C ALA A 68 14.21 -12.48 3.85
N VAL A 69 14.23 -11.24 4.34
CA VAL A 69 13.23 -10.67 5.24
C VAL A 69 12.96 -9.21 4.92
N PHE A 70 11.74 -8.74 5.18
CA PHE A 70 11.38 -7.33 5.04
C PHE A 70 11.75 -6.52 6.28
N GLN A 71 12.07 -5.24 6.07
CA GLN A 71 12.09 -4.24 7.13
C GLN A 71 10.65 -3.91 7.50
N ALA A 72 10.26 -4.23 8.74
CA ALA A 72 8.91 -3.98 9.21
C ALA A 72 8.61 -2.47 9.27
N GLN A 73 7.47 -2.09 8.73
CA GLN A 73 6.92 -0.73 8.82
C GLN A 73 5.59 -0.81 9.56
N THR A 74 5.41 0.02 10.58
CA THR A 74 4.18 0.02 11.39
C THR A 74 3.56 1.40 11.36
N SER A 75 2.31 1.46 10.95
CA SER A 75 1.50 2.69 10.87
C SER A 75 2.23 3.84 10.18
N THR A 76 2.94 3.55 9.09
CA THR A 76 3.54 4.57 8.22
C THR A 76 2.43 5.46 7.68
N ALA A 77 2.50 6.76 7.96
CA ALA A 77 1.52 7.71 7.46
C ALA A 77 1.63 7.82 5.93
N GLY A 78 0.52 7.53 5.25
CA GLY A 78 0.28 7.90 3.87
C GLY A 78 -0.37 9.29 3.79
N GLN A 79 -0.70 9.70 2.56
CA GLN A 79 -1.41 10.94 2.32
C GLN A 79 -2.88 10.85 2.71
N HIS A 80 -3.51 9.69 2.50
CA HIS A 80 -4.94 9.47 2.73
C HIS A 80 -5.21 8.33 3.71
N GLY A 81 -4.18 7.70 4.27
CA GLY A 81 -4.33 6.51 5.12
C GLY A 81 -3.06 6.16 5.88
N THR A 82 -3.03 4.93 6.41
CA THR A 82 -1.87 4.37 7.12
C THR A 82 -1.51 3.03 6.53
N PHE A 83 -0.21 2.81 6.32
CA PHE A 83 0.36 1.58 5.75
C PHE A 83 1.20 0.84 6.79
N SER A 84 1.19 -0.48 6.73
CA SER A 84 2.07 -1.35 7.53
C SER A 84 2.51 -2.54 6.69
N VAL A 85 3.72 -3.04 6.94
CA VAL A 85 4.21 -4.33 6.43
C VAL A 85 5.02 -5.02 7.52
N ASP A 86 4.81 -6.32 7.73
CA ASP A 86 5.59 -7.12 8.67
C ASP A 86 6.85 -7.71 8.01
N ALA A 87 7.73 -8.32 8.81
CA ALA A 87 8.96 -8.94 8.30
C ALA A 87 8.71 -10.12 7.33
N ASN A 88 7.51 -10.68 7.32
CA ASN A 88 7.09 -11.77 6.43
C ASN A 88 6.43 -11.25 5.13
N GLY A 89 6.36 -9.93 4.95
CA GLY A 89 5.78 -9.29 3.78
C GLY A 89 4.26 -9.18 3.79
N ASN A 90 3.60 -9.46 4.92
CA ASN A 90 2.16 -9.20 5.05
C ASN A 90 1.96 -7.71 5.25
N TRP A 91 1.27 -7.06 4.32
CA TRP A 91 1.01 -5.64 4.38
C TRP A 91 -0.47 -5.32 4.54
N THR A 92 -0.76 -4.16 5.11
CA THR A 92 -2.11 -3.64 5.31
C THR A 92 -2.12 -2.14 5.10
N TYR A 93 -3.17 -1.65 4.46
CA TYR A 93 -3.47 -0.24 4.32
C TYR A 93 -4.85 0.04 4.92
N ASN A 94 -4.97 1.12 5.70
CA ASN A 94 -6.22 1.61 6.26
C ASN A 94 -6.47 3.05 5.78
N LEU A 95 -7.57 3.25 5.06
CA LEU A 95 -8.01 4.53 4.55
C LEU A 95 -8.51 5.42 5.69
N THR A 96 -8.10 6.68 5.68
CA THR A 96 -8.67 7.74 6.52
C THR A 96 -9.89 8.31 5.80
N ASN A 97 -11.04 7.67 5.99
CA ASN A 97 -12.27 8.03 5.28
C ASN A 97 -12.72 9.49 5.51
N SER A 98 -12.33 10.10 6.62
CA SER A 98 -12.65 11.50 6.90
C SER A 98 -11.75 12.52 6.19
N ASP A 99 -10.81 12.08 5.35
CA ASP A 99 -9.96 12.98 4.57
C ASP A 99 -10.82 13.74 3.54
N PRO A 100 -10.86 15.09 3.56
CA PRO A 100 -11.64 15.87 2.61
C PRO A 100 -11.33 15.61 1.13
N ALA A 101 -10.09 15.21 0.80
CA ALA A 101 -9.71 14.88 -0.56
C ALA A 101 -10.28 13.53 -1.00
N VAL A 102 -10.41 12.59 -0.06
CA VAL A 102 -11.11 11.31 -0.27
C VAL A 102 -12.60 11.58 -0.38
N GLN A 103 -13.16 12.35 0.57
CA GLN A 103 -14.58 12.73 0.61
C GLN A 103 -15.08 13.53 -0.59
N GLY A 104 -14.15 14.12 -1.35
CA GLY A 104 -14.48 14.85 -2.57
C GLY A 104 -14.52 13.99 -3.84
N LEU A 105 -14.27 12.68 -3.73
CA LEU A 105 -14.19 11.78 -4.88
C LEU A 105 -15.58 11.27 -5.27
N GLY A 106 -16.15 11.87 -6.31
CA GLY A 106 -17.36 11.33 -6.93
C GLY A 106 -17.18 9.92 -7.54
N ALA A 107 -18.29 9.24 -7.82
CA ALA A 107 -18.28 7.90 -8.37
C ALA A 107 -17.42 7.77 -9.65
N GLY A 108 -16.53 6.77 -9.65
CA GLY A 108 -15.60 6.52 -10.75
C GLY A 108 -14.37 7.44 -10.76
N LYS A 109 -14.21 8.32 -9.77
CA LYS A 109 -12.95 9.02 -9.49
C LYS A 109 -12.08 8.18 -8.55
N THR A 110 -10.77 8.37 -8.64
CA THR A 110 -9.82 7.61 -7.85
C THR A 110 -8.62 8.44 -7.43
N LEU A 111 -8.05 8.10 -6.27
CA LEU A 111 -6.71 8.49 -5.86
C LEU A 111 -5.82 7.24 -5.79
N THR A 112 -4.51 7.44 -5.87
CA THR A 112 -3.53 6.35 -5.78
C THR A 112 -2.43 6.72 -4.80
N GLU A 113 -2.13 5.80 -3.88
CA GLU A 113 -0.97 5.86 -3.01
C GLU A 113 0.03 4.75 -3.35
N THR A 114 1.31 5.06 -3.24
CA THR A 114 2.41 4.11 -3.48
C THR A 114 3.31 4.08 -2.26
N PHE A 115 3.50 2.89 -1.70
CA PHE A 115 4.34 2.66 -0.53
C PHE A 115 5.59 1.88 -0.92
N THR A 116 6.76 2.41 -0.56
CA THR A 116 8.04 1.72 -0.74
C THR A 116 8.27 0.78 0.44
N VAL A 117 8.47 -0.51 0.13
CA VAL A 117 8.94 -1.51 1.09
C VAL A 117 10.43 -1.80 0.85
N ALA A 118 11.13 -2.21 1.90
CA ALA A 118 12.55 -2.55 1.81
C ALA A 118 12.84 -3.89 2.49
N THR A 119 13.84 -4.61 2.00
CA THR A 119 14.38 -5.83 2.61
C THR A 119 15.59 -5.52 3.48
N ALA A 120 16.10 -6.50 4.22
CA ALA A 120 17.21 -6.29 5.17
C ALA A 120 18.51 -5.80 4.50
N ASP A 121 18.77 -6.24 3.27
CA ASP A 121 19.90 -5.83 2.41
C ASP A 121 19.71 -4.41 1.81
N GLY A 122 18.52 -3.83 1.94
CA GLY A 122 18.16 -2.51 1.39
C GLY A 122 17.55 -2.55 -0.02
N THR A 123 17.34 -3.73 -0.60
CA THR A 123 16.57 -3.85 -1.85
C THR A 123 15.14 -3.34 -1.64
N THR A 124 14.56 -2.68 -2.64
CA THR A 124 13.25 -2.01 -2.52
C THR A 124 12.21 -2.57 -3.48
N GLY A 125 10.95 -2.53 -3.04
CA GLY A 125 9.76 -2.86 -3.81
C GLY A 125 8.64 -1.85 -3.56
N GLN A 126 7.52 -1.99 -4.26
CA GLN A 126 6.38 -1.08 -4.13
C GLN A 126 5.07 -1.83 -3.90
N VAL A 127 4.21 -1.24 -3.08
CA VAL A 127 2.78 -1.58 -2.97
C VAL A 127 1.97 -0.40 -3.46
N VAL A 128 0.97 -0.66 -4.30
CA VAL A 128 0.11 0.39 -4.87
C VAL A 128 -1.32 0.23 -4.36
N VAL A 129 -1.87 1.27 -3.75
CA VAL A 129 -3.26 1.28 -3.27
C VAL A 129 -4.07 2.28 -4.07
N THR A 130 -5.19 1.83 -4.63
CA THR A 130 -6.18 2.67 -5.29
C THR A 130 -7.35 2.93 -4.35
N ILE A 131 -7.73 4.19 -4.21
CA ILE A 131 -8.87 4.67 -3.43
C ILE A 131 -9.94 5.04 -4.44
N VAL A 132 -11.10 4.39 -4.36
CA VAL A 132 -12.23 4.62 -5.26
C VAL A 132 -13.27 5.47 -4.55
N GLY A 133 -13.72 6.52 -5.23
CA GLY A 133 -14.76 7.42 -4.76
C GLY A 133 -16.16 6.85 -4.87
N THR A 134 -17.04 7.31 -3.98
CA THR A 134 -18.49 7.04 -4.03
C THR A 134 -19.27 8.23 -4.58
N ASN A 135 -20.57 8.05 -4.83
CA ASN A 135 -21.42 9.21 -5.09
C ASN A 135 -22.17 9.51 -3.80
N ASP A 136 -21.91 10.66 -3.22
CA ASP A 136 -22.60 11.12 -2.04
C ASP A 136 -23.97 11.67 -2.38
N VAL A 137 -24.82 11.77 -1.35
CA VAL A 137 -26.19 12.29 -1.53
C VAL A 137 -26.18 13.80 -1.29
N PRO A 138 -26.68 14.61 -2.24
CA PRO A 138 -26.73 16.05 -2.06
C PRO A 138 -27.68 16.43 -0.94
N VAL A 139 -27.30 17.43 -0.16
CA VAL A 139 -28.10 18.01 0.91
C VAL A 139 -28.75 19.30 0.40
N LEU A 140 -30.08 19.32 0.40
CA LEU A 140 -30.88 20.51 0.15
C LEU A 140 -31.06 21.32 1.44
N THR A 141 -30.72 22.59 1.36
CA THR A 141 -30.88 23.56 2.44
C THR A 141 -31.55 24.84 1.92
N GLY A 142 -31.85 25.78 2.80
CA GLY A 142 -32.50 27.05 2.45
C GLY A 142 -33.96 27.16 2.91
N LYS A 143 -34.56 28.33 2.67
CA LYS A 143 -35.94 28.64 3.05
C LYS A 143 -36.84 28.55 1.81
N ALA A 144 -37.81 27.65 1.87
CA ALA A 144 -38.85 27.46 0.83
C ALA A 144 -40.16 28.18 1.17
N ASP A 145 -40.14 29.12 2.09
CA ASP A 145 -41.30 29.87 2.53
C ASP A 145 -41.35 31.24 1.86
N GLY A 146 -42.46 31.49 1.17
CA GLY A 146 -42.84 32.81 0.71
C GLY A 146 -44.33 33.03 1.01
N ALA A 147 -44.64 34.21 1.53
CA ALA A 147 -46.00 34.62 1.78
C ALA A 147 -46.51 35.44 0.59
N VAL A 148 -47.73 35.16 0.16
CA VAL A 148 -48.48 36.00 -0.76
C VAL A 148 -49.63 36.63 0.01
N THR A 149 -49.96 37.87 -0.33
CA THR A 149 -51.14 38.54 0.22
C THR A 149 -52.14 38.68 -0.90
N GLU A 150 -53.39 38.29 -0.65
CA GLU A 150 -54.51 38.57 -1.55
C GLU A 150 -54.57 40.10 -1.77
N ASP A 151 -54.73 40.52 -3.02
CA ASP A 151 -54.67 41.92 -3.48
C ASP A 151 -53.31 42.64 -3.35
N GLY A 152 -52.23 41.89 -3.07
CA GLY A 152 -50.85 42.37 -3.00
C GLY A 152 -49.91 41.69 -4.00
N SER A 153 -48.62 41.55 -3.63
CA SER A 153 -47.65 40.78 -4.43
C SER A 153 -48.03 39.30 -4.43
N LEU A 154 -48.35 38.77 -5.62
CA LEU A 154 -48.64 37.34 -5.84
C LEU A 154 -47.37 36.51 -6.09
N VAL A 155 -46.19 37.10 -5.95
CA VAL A 155 -44.91 36.43 -6.14
C VAL A 155 -44.29 36.15 -4.78
N ALA A 156 -44.08 34.87 -4.49
CA ALA A 156 -43.28 34.37 -3.39
C ALA A 156 -41.87 34.05 -3.91
N THR A 157 -40.84 34.60 -3.28
CA THR A 157 -39.44 34.25 -3.57
C THR A 157 -38.86 33.47 -2.42
N GLY A 158 -38.26 32.32 -2.69
CA GLY A 158 -37.43 31.54 -1.77
C GLY A 158 -36.07 31.29 -2.38
N LYS A 159 -35.04 31.08 -1.55
CA LYS A 159 -33.72 30.64 -2.00
C LYS A 159 -33.46 29.26 -1.42
N LEU A 160 -33.26 28.31 -2.32
CA LEU A 160 -32.76 26.99 -1.99
C LEU A 160 -31.27 26.93 -2.30
N ASP A 161 -30.53 26.27 -1.43
CA ASP A 161 -29.10 26.04 -1.53
C ASP A 161 -28.88 24.52 -1.61
N VAL A 162 -28.06 24.06 -2.56
CA VAL A 162 -27.64 22.66 -2.63
C VAL A 162 -26.17 22.60 -2.23
N ALA A 163 -25.83 21.67 -1.35
CA ALA A 163 -24.46 21.30 -1.07
C ALA A 163 -24.29 19.80 -1.33
N ASP A 164 -23.19 19.45 -1.98
CA ASP A 164 -22.72 18.08 -2.14
C ASP A 164 -21.25 18.04 -1.74
N ILE A 165 -20.82 16.92 -1.16
CA ILE A 165 -19.44 16.71 -0.75
C ILE A 165 -18.57 16.33 -1.97
N ASP A 166 -19.18 15.71 -2.99
CA ASP A 166 -18.55 15.38 -4.26
C ASP A 166 -18.16 16.62 -5.06
N THR A 167 -16.88 16.72 -5.43
CA THR A 167 -16.35 17.91 -6.10
C THR A 167 -16.74 18.04 -7.58
N THR A 168 -17.32 16.99 -8.18
CA THR A 168 -17.67 16.96 -9.61
C THR A 168 -19.17 16.94 -9.89
N ASP A 169 -20.00 17.13 -8.88
CA ASP A 169 -21.44 16.97 -9.02
C ASP A 169 -22.11 18.20 -9.66
N THR A 170 -23.19 17.95 -10.42
CA THR A 170 -23.96 19.01 -11.09
C THR A 170 -25.43 18.93 -10.68
N HIS A 171 -25.96 20.03 -10.15
CA HIS A 171 -27.36 20.10 -9.73
C HIS A 171 -28.20 20.86 -10.76
N THR A 172 -29.34 20.28 -11.15
CA THR A 172 -30.33 20.95 -12.00
C THR A 172 -31.66 21.07 -11.27
N TRP A 173 -32.31 22.21 -11.44
CA TRP A 173 -33.64 22.50 -10.91
C TRP A 173 -34.63 22.53 -12.08
N THR A 174 -35.78 21.86 -11.97
CA THR A 174 -36.86 21.89 -12.98
C THR A 174 -38.17 22.31 -12.36
#